data_AF-A0A821STS2-F1
#
_entry.id   AF-A0A821STS2-F1
#
_cell.length_a   1.000
_cell.length_b   1.000
_cell.length_c   1.000
_cell.angle_alpha   90.00
_cell.angle_beta   90.00
_cell.angle_gamma   90.00
#
_symmetry.space_group_name_H-M   'P 1'
#
loop_
_entity.id
_entity.type
_entity.pdbx_description
1 polymer ?
#
loop_
_entity_poly.entity_id
_entity_poly.type
_entity_poly.pdbx_seq_one_letter_code
_entity_poly.pdbx_strand_id
1 'polypeptide(L)'
;HTVFRVGEIKQTTENSRLWEVQLTITDESDPQLARLTDSIKQDVRGSTGWQRMGHIMLKVGHFDQAEELYNELLENASDDRHRAHIYHQLGWLKDK
;
A
#
# COMPACT_ATOMS: atom_id res chain seq x y z
N HIS A 1 2.63 14.49 6.40
CA HIS A 1 2.22 13.24 7.08
C HIS A 1 3.35 12.79 7.99
N THR A 2 3.06 12.47 9.25
CA THR A 2 4.07 11.99 10.20
C THR A 2 3.80 10.52 10.47
N VAL A 3 4.82 9.67 10.29
CA VAL A 3 4.74 8.23 10.53
C VAL A 3 5.34 7.94 11.91
N PHE A 4 4.69 7.05 12.66
CA PHE A 4 5.16 6.58 13.95
C PHE A 4 5.31 5.06 13.91
N ARG A 5 6.40 4.56 14.49
CA ARG A 5 6.56 3.15 14.81
C ARG A 5 5.88 2.87 16.14
N VAL A 6 5.01 1.86 16.15
CA VAL A 6 4.44 1.30 17.37
C VAL A 6 5.49 0.40 18.02
N GLY A 7 5.86 0.75 19.24
CA GLY A 7 6.77 -0.02 20.08
C GLY A 7 5.98 -0.92 21.05
N GLU A 8 6.37 -0.88 22.32
CA GLU A 8 5.68 -1.64 23.36
C GLU A 8 4.24 -1.15 23.56
N ILE A 9 3.32 -2.11 23.73
CA ILE A 9 1.95 -1.89 24.14
C ILE A 9 1.79 -2.61 25.47
N LYS A 10 1.51 -1.86 26.55
CA LYS A 10 1.36 -2.43 27.89
C LYS A 10 0.14 -1.86 28.59
N GLN A 11 -0.47 -2.68 29.43
CA GLN A 11 -1.58 -2.28 30.27
C GLN A 11 -1.04 -1.47 31.46
N THR A 12 -1.72 -0.40 31.87
CA THR A 12 -1.24 0.37 33.01
C THR A 12 -1.49 -0.39 34.31
N THR A 13 -0.56 -0.26 35.25
CA THR A 13 -0.67 -0.91 36.57
C THR A 13 -1.77 -0.29 37.43
N GLU A 14 -2.12 0.98 37.18
CA GLU A 14 -3.13 1.72 37.93
C GLU A 14 -4.56 1.40 37.50
N ASN A 15 -4.76 0.98 36.25
CA ASN A 15 -6.10 0.69 35.73
C ASN A 15 -6.04 -0.33 34.59
N SER A 16 -6.61 -1.51 34.83
CA SER A 16 -6.69 -2.60 33.84
C SER A 16 -7.55 -2.28 32.61
N ARG A 17 -8.19 -1.11 32.54
CA ARG A 17 -8.89 -0.65 31.33
C ARG A 17 -8.08 0.34 30.51
N LEU A 18 -6.91 0.76 30.99
CA LEU A 18 -6.03 1.69 30.30
C LEU A 18 -4.80 0.97 29.72
N TRP A 19 -4.41 1.40 28.53
CA TRP A 19 -3.26 0.89 27.80
C TRP A 19 -2.33 2.06 27.44
N GLU A 20 -1.04 1.85 27.64
CA GLU A 20 0.03 2.73 27.21
C GLU A 20 0.65 2.15 25.93
N VAL A 21 0.78 3.00 24.92
CA VAL A 21 1.39 2.64 23.63
C VAL A 21 2.59 3.53 23.41
N GLN A 22 3.77 2.94 23.27
CA GLN A 22 4.97 3.67 22.92
C GLN A 22 4.98 3.96 21.41
N LEU A 23 5.09 5.25 21.06
CA LEU A 23 5.21 5.70 19.68
C LEU A 23 6.56 6.37 19.47
N THR A 24 7.29 5.95 18.44
CA THR A 24 8.56 6.58 18.05
C THR A 24 8.39 7.24 16.68
N ILE A 25 8.72 8.52 16.59
CA ILE A 25 8.73 9.23 15.31
C ILE A 25 9.77 8.60 14.39
N THR A 26 9.39 8.34 13.14
CA THR A 26 10.32 7.86 12.11
C THR A 26 10.77 9.01 11.23
N ASP A 27 11.95 8.89 10.63
CA ASP A 27 12.45 9.81 9.61
C ASP A 27 12.70 9.09 8.27
N GLU A 28 13.10 9.83 7.24
CA GLU A 28 13.37 9.30 5.90
C GLU A 28 14.54 8.29 5.86
N SER A 29 15.40 8.31 6.88
CA SER A 29 16.54 7.39 7.02
C SER A 29 16.22 6.12 7.81
N ASP A 30 14.95 5.93 8.22
CA ASP A 30 14.51 4.75 8.95
C ASP A 30 14.77 3.44 8.15
N PRO A 31 15.62 2.53 8.64
CA PRO A 31 16.03 1.35 7.88
C PRO A 31 14.90 0.38 7.57
N GLN A 32 13.84 0.31 8.39
CA GLN A 32 12.71 -0.56 8.12
C GLN A 32 11.81 0.04 7.04
N LEU A 33 11.58 1.36 7.07
CA LEU A 33 10.86 2.04 6.00
C LEU A 33 11.61 1.94 4.67
N ALA A 34 12.93 2.07 4.69
CA ALA A 34 13.78 1.87 3.52
C ALA A 34 13.62 0.44 2.96
N ARG A 35 13.71 -0.60 3.81
CA ARG A 35 13.52 -2.00 3.40
C ARG A 35 12.12 -2.28 2.84
N LEU A 36 11.08 -1.74 3.48
CA LEU A 36 9.70 -1.87 3.01
C LEU A 36 9.56 -1.24 1.61
N THR A 37 10.09 -0.03 1.44
CA THR A 37 10.07 0.69 0.17
C THR A 37 10.79 -0.09 -0.92
N ASP A 38 11.94 -0.68 -0.62
CA ASP A 38 12.70 -1.48 -1.57
C ASP A 38 12.00 -2.80 -1.92
N SER A 39 11.36 -3.45 -0.95
CA SER A 39 10.52 -4.62 -1.20
C SER A 39 9.36 -4.28 -2.15
N ILE A 40 8.66 -3.17 -1.91
CA ILE A 40 7.57 -2.71 -2.79
C ILE A 40 8.13 -2.42 -4.19
N LYS A 41 9.28 -1.75 -4.31
CA LYS A 41 9.93 -1.48 -5.60
C LYS A 41 10.27 -2.76 -6.36
N GLN A 42 10.72 -3.81 -5.67
CA GLN A 42 11.02 -5.11 -6.27
C GLN A 42 9.75 -5.84 -6.71
N ASP A 43 8.69 -5.82 -5.90
CA ASP A 43 7.40 -6.45 -6.20
C ASP A 43 6.73 -5.87 -7.44
N VAL A 44 6.82 -4.54 -7.61
CA VAL A 44 6.21 -3.86 -8.76
C VAL A 44 7.16 -3.73 -9.95
N ARG A 45 8.34 -4.35 -9.87
CA ARG A 45 9.37 -4.27 -10.92
C ARG A 45 8.83 -4.84 -12.23
N GLY A 46 8.99 -4.06 -13.31
CA GLY A 46 8.45 -4.39 -14.64
C GLY A 46 7.10 -3.74 -14.95
N SER A 47 6.41 -3.20 -13.94
CA SER A 47 5.26 -2.32 -14.13
C SER A 47 5.75 -0.90 -14.40
N THR A 48 5.18 -0.19 -15.38
CA THR A 48 5.57 1.20 -15.71
C THR A 48 4.41 2.17 -15.54
N GLY A 49 4.73 3.44 -15.29
CA GLY A 49 3.76 4.54 -15.18
C GLY A 49 2.60 4.26 -14.21
N TRP A 50 1.38 4.46 -14.69
CA TRP A 50 0.15 4.31 -13.91
C TRP A 50 -0.14 2.88 -13.46
N GLN A 51 0.31 1.86 -14.21
CA GLN A 51 0.14 0.46 -13.80
C GLN A 51 0.92 0.16 -12.52
N ARG A 52 2.13 0.73 -12.40
CA ARG A 52 2.94 0.64 -11.18
C ARG A 52 2.24 1.31 -10.02
N MET A 53 1.60 2.46 -10.25
CA MET A 53 0.87 3.19 -9.22
C MET A 53 -0.31 2.37 -8.68
N GLY A 54 -1.15 1.82 -9.56
CA GLY A 54 -2.26 0.96 -9.15
C GLY A 54 -1.80 -0.27 -8.35
N HIS A 55 -0.69 -0.89 -8.77
CA HIS A 55 -0.14 -2.05 -8.05
C HIS A 55 0.40 -1.66 -6.66
N ILE A 56 1.01 -0.47 -6.51
CA ILE A 56 1.40 0.05 -5.19
C ILE A 56 0.15 0.27 -4.33
N MET A 57 -0.91 0.90 -4.85
CA MET A 57 -2.16 1.14 -4.12
C MET A 57 -2.77 -0.17 -3.61
N LEU A 58 -2.79 -1.23 -4.42
CA LEU A 58 -3.21 -2.57 -3.99
C LEU A 58 -2.37 -3.11 -2.82
N LYS A 59 -1.04 -2.98 -2.90
CA LYS A 59 -0.11 -3.49 -1.86
C LYS A 59 -0.25 -2.75 -0.53
N VAL A 60 -0.59 -1.47 -0.57
CA VAL A 60 -0.79 -0.64 0.64
C VAL A 60 -2.24 -0.62 1.13
N GLY A 61 -3.16 -1.35 0.47
CA GLY A 61 -4.55 -1.50 0.89
C GLY A 61 -5.49 -0.36 0.48
N HIS A 62 -5.06 0.50 -0.44
CA HIS A 62 -5.86 1.58 -0.99
C HIS A 62 -6.73 1.07 -2.15
N PHE A 63 -7.66 0.16 -1.85
CA PHE A 63 -8.42 -0.57 -2.88
C PHE A 63 -9.34 0.35 -3.70
N ASP A 64 -10.12 1.22 -3.06
CA ASP A 64 -11.04 2.12 -3.77
C ASP A 64 -10.31 3.00 -4.80
N GLN A 65 -9.16 3.56 -4.40
CA GLN A 65 -8.33 4.40 -5.27
C GLN A 65 -7.67 3.59 -6.39
N ALA A 66 -7.28 2.34 -6.11
CA ALA A 66 -6.78 1.44 -7.14
C ALA A 66 -7.87 1.11 -8.17
N GLU A 67 -9.10 0.86 -7.73
CA GLU A 67 -10.24 0.59 -8.61
C GLU A 67 -10.55 1.79 -9.51
N GLU A 68 -10.63 3.00 -8.94
CA GLU A 68 -10.83 4.25 -9.70
C GLU A 68 -9.75 4.40 -10.79
N LEU A 69 -8.47 4.27 -10.42
CA LEU A 69 -7.36 4.38 -11.35
C LEU A 69 -7.43 3.32 -12.46
N TYR A 70 -7.73 2.06 -12.12
CA TYR A 70 -7.81 1.01 -13.12
C TYR A 70 -8.99 1.19 -14.06
N ASN A 71 -10.12 1.72 -13.60
CA ASN A 71 -11.25 2.07 -14.46
C ASN A 71 -10.89 3.21 -15.42
N GLU A 72 -10.24 4.28 -14.95
CA GLU A 72 -9.76 5.36 -15.82
C GLU A 72 -8.75 4.86 -16.86
N LEU A 73 -7.83 3.98 -16.47
CA LEU A 73 -6.87 3.36 -17.39
C LEU A 73 -7.56 2.46 -18.42
N LEU A 74 -8.65 1.79 -18.04
CA LEU A 74 -9.41 0.90 -18.91
C LEU A 74 -10.13 1.70 -20.00
N GLU A 75 -10.73 2.84 -19.65
CA GLU A 75 -11.38 3.76 -20.59
C GLU A 75 -10.42 4.28 -21.66
N ASN A 76 -9.15 4.49 -21.27
CA ASN A 76 -8.11 5.05 -22.14
C ASN A 76 -7.20 3.98 -22.79
N ALA A 77 -7.46 2.69 -22.59
CA ALA A 77 -6.60 1.61 -23.08
C ALA A 77 -6.67 1.49 -24.61
N SER A 78 -5.53 1.67 -25.28
CA SER A 78 -5.42 1.63 -26.74
C SER A 78 -5.32 0.23 -27.34
N ASP A 79 -4.99 -0.79 -26.55
CA ASP A 79 -4.86 -2.17 -27.02
C ASP A 79 -5.37 -3.22 -26.02
N ASP A 80 -5.64 -4.41 -26.55
CA ASP A 80 -6.20 -5.53 -25.79
C ASP A 80 -5.25 -6.10 -24.75
N ARG A 81 -3.94 -5.96 -24.95
CA ARG A 81 -2.95 -6.45 -23.97
C ARG A 81 -3.00 -5.60 -22.71
N HIS A 82 -3.08 -4.27 -22.85
CA HIS A 82 -3.27 -3.37 -21.73
C HIS A 82 -4.63 -3.61 -21.05
N ARG A 83 -5.72 -3.76 -21.81
CA ARG A 83 -7.04 -4.10 -21.26
C ARG A 83 -7.02 -5.40 -20.45
N ALA A 84 -6.43 -6.47 -21.00
CA ALA A 84 -6.33 -7.76 -20.32
C ALA A 84 -5.55 -7.66 -19.01
N HIS A 85 -4.46 -6.90 -18.98
CA HIS A 85 -3.72 -6.66 -17.74
C HIS A 85 -4.57 -5.90 -16.72
N ILE A 86 -5.28 -4.85 -17.13
CA ILE A 86 -6.13 -4.06 -16.22
C ILE A 86 -7.27 -4.93 -15.66
N TYR A 87 -7.95 -5.72 -16.49
CA TYR A 87 -8.97 -6.66 -16.04
C TYR A 87 -8.43 -7.69 -15.05
N HIS A 88 -7.21 -8.20 -15.26
CA HIS A 88 -6.57 -9.09 -14.30
C HIS A 88 -6.37 -8.41 -12.93
N GLN A 89 -5.95 -7.14 -12.89
CA GLN A 89 -5.81 -6.40 -11.62
C GLN A 89 -7.16 -6.13 -10.95
N LEU A 90 -8.17 -5.73 -11.71
CA LEU A 90 -9.53 -5.53 -11.19
C LEU A 90 -10.13 -6.85 -10.64
N GLY A 91 -9.87 -7.98 -11.30
CA GLY A 91 -10.27 -9.30 -10.80
C GLY A 91 -9.64 -9.63 -9.45
N TRP A 92 -8.33 -9.39 -9.30
CA TRP A 92 -7.64 -9.53 -8.02
C TRP A 92 -8.22 -8.62 -6.92
N LEU A 93 -8.61 -7.40 -7.29
CA LEU A 93 -9.22 -6.44 -6.36
C LEU A 93 -10.57 -6.93 -5.83
N LYS A 94 -11.42 -7.50 -6.69
CA LYS A 94 -12.75 -8.02 -6.29
C LYS A 94 -12.70 -9.31 -5.47
N ASP A 95 -11.53 -9.96 -5.39
CA ASP A 95 -11.26 -11.13 -4.55
C ASP A 95 -10.72 -10.75 -3.15
N LYS A 96 -10.52 -9.46 -2.87
CA LYS A 96 -10.10 -8.91 -1.57
C LYS A 96 -11.28 -8.34 -0.79
#